data_AF-A0A3A3ZMJ1-F1
#
_entry.id   AF-A0A3A3ZMJ1-F1
#
_cell.length_a   1.000
_cell.length_b   1.000
_cell.length_c   1.000
_cell.angle_alpha   90.00
_cell.angle_beta   90.00
_cell.angle_gamma   90.00
#
_symmetry.space_group_name_H-M   'P 1'
#
loop_
_entity.id
_entity.type
_entity.pdbx_description
1 polymer ?
#
loop_
_entity_poly.entity_id
_entity_poly.type
_entity_poly.pdbx_seq_one_letter_code
_entity_poly.pdbx_strand_id
1 'polypeptide(L)'
;MAAEPAWDVPLPGPEGLAPPAPPAPRDEVGAARARRRAADRPARTGRGDGERPGRVLLVCSSGGHLAQLLSLGEWTRERPTRWVTFDTADARSLLEGEDVVWGHHPTTRNIPNLLRNTVLAARMMLRERPAAVVSTGAGIAVPFFVLGRALGVPTVFIEVVDRIETATLTGRLCRPFATRVLVQWEEQRALYPGATVVGPLL
;
A
#
# COMPACT_ATOMS: atom_id res chain seq x y z
N MET A 1 12.49 39.12 3.22
CA MET A 1 11.97 38.45 4.43
C MET A 1 11.21 37.22 3.96
N ALA A 2 11.80 36.03 4.08
CA ALA A 2 11.14 34.77 3.73
C ALA A 2 10.46 34.21 4.98
N ALA A 3 9.20 33.79 4.84
CA ALA A 3 8.43 33.17 5.91
C ALA A 3 8.90 31.72 6.15
N GLU A 4 9.04 31.33 7.41
CA GLU A 4 9.40 29.98 7.83
C GLU A 4 8.22 29.00 7.64
N PRO A 5 8.47 27.73 7.27
CA PRO A 5 7.41 26.75 7.04
C PRO A 5 6.90 26.11 8.35
N ALA A 6 5.57 26.01 8.48
CA ALA A 6 4.84 25.57 9.66
C ALA A 6 4.85 24.04 9.92
N TRP A 7 6.04 23.42 10.00
CA TRP A 7 6.19 22.01 10.37
C TRP A 7 7.18 21.75 11.52
N ASP A 8 7.78 22.80 12.09
CA ASP A 8 8.61 22.73 13.30
C ASP A 8 7.74 22.75 14.58
N VAL A 9 6.99 21.66 14.80
CA VAL A 9 6.31 21.42 16.10
C VAL A 9 7.06 20.29 16.83
N PRO A 10 7.62 20.53 18.03
CA PRO A 10 8.29 19.48 18.80
C PRO A 10 7.31 18.37 19.19
N LEU A 11 7.71 17.11 18.97
CA LEU A 11 6.93 15.96 19.43
C LEU A 11 7.01 15.85 20.97
N PRO A 12 5.90 15.51 21.66
CA PRO A 12 5.92 15.34 23.11
C PRO A 12 6.78 14.13 23.52
N GLY A 13 7.49 14.27 24.64
CA GLY A 13 8.31 13.22 25.22
C GLY A 13 7.51 12.01 25.73
N PRO A 14 8.20 10.89 26.06
CA PRO A 14 7.59 9.56 26.24
C PRO A 14 6.70 9.38 27.50
N GLU A 15 6.44 10.41 28.29
CA GLU A 15 5.84 10.27 29.63
C GLU A 15 4.31 10.49 29.70
N GLY A 16 3.61 10.53 28.56
CA GLY A 16 2.17 10.85 28.52
C GLY A 16 1.25 9.88 27.77
N LEU A 17 1.74 8.73 27.29
CA LEU A 17 0.92 7.84 26.46
C LEU A 17 0.01 6.95 27.34
N ALA A 18 -1.28 7.28 27.39
CA ALA A 18 -2.29 6.34 27.88
C ALA A 18 -2.23 5.04 27.06
N PRO A 19 -2.48 3.86 27.67
CA PRO A 19 -2.51 2.61 26.93
C PRO A 19 -3.52 2.70 25.78
N PRO A 20 -3.20 2.17 24.58
CA PRO A 20 -4.11 2.23 23.46
C PRO A 20 -5.43 1.56 23.84
N ALA A 21 -6.54 2.19 23.46
CA ALA A 21 -7.87 1.61 23.64
C ALA A 21 -7.93 0.22 23.00
N PRO A 22 -8.64 -0.74 23.61
CA PRO A 22 -8.78 -2.07 23.03
C PRO A 22 -9.39 -1.97 21.61
N PRO A 23 -8.91 -2.79 20.66
CA PRO A 23 -9.44 -2.75 19.30
C PRO A 23 -10.94 -3.07 19.32
N ALA A 24 -11.71 -2.31 18.55
CA ALA A 24 -13.14 -2.56 18.39
C ALA A 24 -13.39 -4.00 17.88
N PRO A 25 -14.49 -4.65 18.30
CA PRO A 25 -14.81 -6.01 17.88
C PRO A 25 -14.87 -6.12 16.36
N ARG A 26 -14.18 -7.13 15.81
CA ARG A 26 -13.88 -7.30 14.38
C ARG A 26 -15.14 -7.35 13.48
N ASP A 27 -16.25 -7.82 14.02
CA ASP A 27 -17.48 -8.09 13.27
C ASP A 27 -18.30 -6.81 12.96
N GLU A 28 -18.27 -5.82 13.85
CA GLU A 28 -18.98 -4.55 13.64
C GLU A 28 -18.26 -3.66 12.62
N VAL A 29 -16.93 -3.76 12.57
CA VAL A 29 -16.08 -2.99 11.65
C VAL A 29 -16.28 -3.46 10.21
N GLY A 30 -16.34 -4.77 9.98
CA GLY A 30 -16.60 -5.35 8.65
C GLY A 30 -17.99 -4.99 8.12
N ALA A 31 -19.02 -5.07 8.97
CA ALA A 31 -20.40 -4.75 8.59
C ALA A 31 -20.60 -3.25 8.30
N ALA A 32 -19.99 -2.35 9.09
CA ALA A 32 -20.04 -0.91 8.84
C ALA A 32 -19.29 -0.51 7.55
N ARG A 33 -18.17 -1.17 7.24
CA ARG A 33 -17.41 -1.00 5.99
C ARG A 33 -18.20 -1.42 4.75
N ALA A 34 -18.82 -2.60 4.78
CA ALA A 34 -19.61 -3.12 3.67
C ALA A 34 -20.80 -2.20 3.34
N ARG A 35 -21.47 -1.65 4.37
CA ARG A 35 -22.63 -0.76 4.23
C ARG A 35 -22.26 0.59 3.59
N ARG A 36 -21.13 1.20 3.98
CA ARG A 36 -20.65 2.45 3.34
C ARG A 36 -20.18 2.23 1.90
N ARG A 37 -19.52 1.11 1.60
CA ARG A 37 -19.00 0.80 0.26
C ARG A 37 -20.12 0.42 -0.74
N ALA A 38 -21.16 -0.25 -0.29
CA ALA A 38 -22.34 -0.54 -1.12
C ALA A 38 -23.07 0.74 -1.57
N ALA A 39 -23.08 1.77 -0.70
CA ALA A 39 -23.64 3.09 -1.02
C ALA A 39 -22.78 3.89 -2.01
N ASP A 40 -21.49 3.58 -2.10
CA ASP A 40 -20.50 4.33 -2.90
C ASP A 40 -20.04 3.58 -4.17
N ARG A 41 -20.77 2.54 -4.59
CA ARG A 41 -20.53 1.81 -5.84
C ARG A 41 -20.98 2.68 -7.03
N PRO A 42 -20.08 3.29 -7.82
CA PRO A 42 -20.54 4.18 -8.88
C PRO A 42 -21.08 3.35 -10.05
N ALA A 43 -22.28 3.71 -10.51
CA ALA A 43 -22.78 3.33 -11.81
C ALA A 43 -21.86 3.92 -12.89
N ARG A 44 -21.41 3.08 -13.83
CA ARG A 44 -20.59 3.51 -14.96
C ARG A 44 -21.40 4.44 -15.86
N THR A 45 -21.15 5.75 -15.80
CA THR A 45 -21.55 6.68 -16.85
C THR A 45 -20.60 7.87 -16.92
N GLY A 46 -20.28 8.28 -18.15
CA GLY A 46 -20.13 9.69 -18.51
C GLY A 46 -18.85 10.42 -18.08
N ARG A 47 -18.06 10.77 -19.09
CA ARG A 47 -17.03 11.83 -19.11
C ARG A 47 -17.52 13.12 -18.41
N GLY A 48 -16.73 13.67 -17.49
CA GLY A 48 -16.97 14.95 -16.83
C GLY A 48 -15.85 15.31 -15.86
N ASP A 49 -15.08 16.34 -16.21
CA ASP A 49 -13.91 16.85 -15.50
C ASP A 49 -14.29 17.47 -14.14
N GLY A 50 -14.24 16.66 -13.10
CA GLY A 50 -14.22 17.06 -11.70
C GLY A 50 -13.32 16.08 -10.96
N GLU A 51 -12.23 16.57 -10.39
CA GLU A 51 -11.11 15.81 -9.82
C GLU A 51 -11.55 14.93 -8.63
N ARG A 52 -12.17 13.79 -8.93
CA ARG A 52 -12.35 12.72 -7.95
C ARG A 52 -10.97 12.09 -7.76
N PRO A 53 -10.41 12.08 -6.54
CA PRO A 53 -9.10 11.49 -6.32
C PRO A 53 -9.15 10.03 -6.76
N GLY A 54 -8.26 9.66 -7.68
CA GLY A 54 -8.12 8.29 -8.16
C GLY A 54 -7.93 7.32 -6.99
N ARG A 55 -8.30 6.05 -7.19
CA ARG A 55 -8.13 5.03 -6.14
C ARG A 55 -6.65 4.77 -5.87
N VAL A 56 -6.29 4.45 -4.64
CA VAL A 56 -4.95 3.96 -4.31
C VAL A 56 -4.93 2.44 -4.41
N LEU A 57 -3.93 1.90 -5.13
CA LEU A 57 -3.70 0.46 -5.16
C LEU A 57 -2.78 0.04 -4.03
N LEU A 58 -3.24 -0.90 -3.22
CA LEU A 58 -2.49 -1.54 -2.15
C LEU A 58 -2.01 -2.90 -2.65
N VAL A 59 -0.73 -3.01 -3.00
CA VAL A 59 -0.17 -4.18 -3.69
C VAL A 59 0.77 -4.92 -2.76
N CYS A 60 0.53 -6.19 -2.47
CA CYS A 60 1.41 -7.01 -1.63
C CYS A 60 1.21 -8.51 -1.88
N SER A 61 2.05 -9.37 -1.31
CA SER A 61 1.66 -10.78 -1.11
C SER A 61 0.74 -10.94 0.09
N SER A 62 0.17 -12.13 0.25
CA SER A 62 -0.49 -12.57 1.49
C SER A 62 0.51 -12.75 2.65
N GLY A 63 0.01 -13.10 3.84
CA GLY A 63 0.82 -13.23 5.06
C GLY A 63 1.35 -11.90 5.60
N GLY A 64 2.63 -11.88 6.03
CA GLY A 64 3.23 -10.73 6.72
C GLY A 64 3.19 -9.41 5.94
N HIS A 65 3.38 -9.45 4.62
CA HIS A 65 3.29 -8.23 3.79
C HIS A 65 1.87 -7.62 3.81
N LEU A 66 0.84 -8.47 3.79
CA LEU A 66 -0.56 -8.04 3.91
C LEU A 66 -0.85 -7.49 5.31
N ALA A 67 -0.38 -8.17 6.36
CA ALA A 67 -0.53 -7.71 7.73
C ALA A 67 0.06 -6.30 7.94
N GLN A 68 1.26 -6.03 7.40
CA GLN A 68 1.88 -4.70 7.48
C GLN A 68 1.07 -3.61 6.76
N LEU A 69 0.50 -3.89 5.57
CA LEU A 69 -0.37 -2.93 4.89
C LEU A 69 -1.71 -2.73 5.62
N LEU A 70 -2.25 -3.76 6.25
CA LEU A 70 -3.47 -3.66 7.07
C LEU A 70 -3.25 -2.76 8.30
N SER A 71 -2.04 -2.73 8.86
CA SER A 71 -1.66 -1.84 9.96
C SER A 71 -1.78 -0.35 9.60
N LEU A 72 -1.86 0.01 8.32
CA LEU A 72 -2.16 1.39 7.91
C LEU A 72 -3.57 1.85 8.33
N GLY A 73 -4.47 0.93 8.69
CA GLY A 73 -5.65 1.21 9.50
C GLY A 73 -6.52 2.37 9.02
N GLU A 74 -6.48 3.50 9.74
CA GLU A 74 -7.23 4.73 9.43
C GLU A 74 -6.89 5.29 8.05
N TRP A 75 -5.61 5.27 7.66
CA TRP A 75 -5.16 5.86 6.39
C TRP A 75 -5.83 5.20 5.17
N THR A 76 -6.08 3.89 5.25
CA THR A 76 -6.80 3.15 4.19
C THR A 76 -8.30 3.37 4.22
N ARG A 77 -8.87 3.80 5.36
CA ARG A 77 -10.32 4.07 5.53
C ARG A 77 -10.74 5.41 4.99
N GLU A 78 -9.88 6.41 5.14
CA GLU A 78 -10.14 7.77 4.67
C GLU A 78 -10.00 7.92 3.14
N ARG A 79 -9.58 6.86 2.45
CA ARG A 79 -9.22 6.90 1.03
C ARG A 79 -9.86 5.75 0.25
N PRO A 80 -10.30 5.98 -0.99
CA PRO A 80 -10.75 4.89 -1.84
C PRO A 80 -9.56 4.02 -2.22
N THR A 81 -9.51 2.82 -1.63
CA THR A 81 -8.44 1.84 -1.79
C THR A 81 -8.94 0.59 -2.51
N ARG A 82 -8.06 -0.04 -3.29
CA ARG A 82 -8.25 -1.36 -3.88
C ARG A 82 -7.01 -2.21 -3.64
N TRP A 83 -7.22 -3.43 -3.15
CA TRP A 83 -6.18 -4.37 -2.80
C TRP A 83 -5.78 -5.25 -3.99
N VAL A 84 -4.49 -5.53 -4.11
CA VAL A 84 -3.95 -6.52 -5.03
C VAL A 84 -3.07 -7.47 -4.24
N THR A 85 -3.54 -8.70 -4.05
CA THR A 85 -2.83 -9.74 -3.30
C THR A 85 -3.16 -11.12 -3.83
N PHE A 86 -2.65 -12.19 -3.20
CA PHE A 86 -2.89 -13.56 -3.64
C PHE A 86 -4.16 -14.15 -3.04
N ASP A 87 -4.79 -15.05 -3.81
CA ASP A 87 -6.04 -15.70 -3.44
C ASP A 87 -5.81 -16.85 -2.45
N THR A 88 -5.42 -16.49 -1.22
CA THR A 88 -5.16 -17.42 -0.12
C THR A 88 -6.23 -17.31 0.95
N ALA A 89 -6.41 -18.36 1.77
CA ALA A 89 -7.46 -18.40 2.78
C ALA A 89 -7.33 -17.27 3.83
N ASP A 90 -6.10 -16.95 4.24
CA ASP A 90 -5.81 -15.82 5.13
C ASP A 90 -6.19 -14.48 4.49
N ALA A 91 -5.83 -14.26 3.22
CA ALA A 91 -6.13 -13.02 2.53
C ALA A 91 -7.64 -12.83 2.32
N ARG A 92 -8.38 -13.89 1.98
CA ARG A 92 -9.84 -13.84 1.86
C ARG A 92 -10.51 -13.46 3.18
N SER A 93 -10.04 -14.03 4.29
CA SER A 93 -10.58 -13.74 5.62
C SER A 93 -10.24 -12.32 6.07
N LEU A 94 -8.99 -11.87 5.88
CA LEU A 94 -8.54 -10.54 6.31
C LEU A 94 -9.12 -9.39 5.46
N LEU A 95 -9.44 -9.66 4.20
CA LEU A 95 -9.96 -8.67 3.24
C LEU A 95 -11.45 -8.85 2.96
N GLU A 96 -12.19 -9.50 3.87
CA GLU A 96 -13.63 -9.65 3.72
C GLU A 96 -14.31 -8.27 3.65
N GLY A 97 -15.13 -8.05 2.61
CA GLY A 97 -15.80 -6.77 2.37
C GLY A 97 -14.92 -5.67 1.77
N GLU A 98 -13.64 -5.95 1.49
CA GLU A 98 -12.74 -5.04 0.79
C GLU A 98 -12.81 -5.22 -0.75
N ASP A 99 -12.40 -4.20 -1.48
CA ASP A 99 -12.29 -4.24 -2.94
C ASP A 99 -10.95 -4.89 -3.32
N VAL A 100 -10.97 -6.16 -3.74
CA VAL A 100 -9.76 -6.97 -3.97
C VAL A 100 -9.67 -7.47 -5.41
N VAL A 101 -8.46 -7.41 -5.97
CA VAL A 101 -8.08 -8.05 -7.21
C VAL A 101 -7.01 -9.11 -6.92
N TRP A 102 -7.30 -10.35 -7.31
CA TRP A 102 -6.40 -11.47 -7.03
C TRP A 102 -5.29 -11.58 -8.08
N GLY A 103 -4.05 -11.52 -7.62
CA GLY A 103 -2.85 -11.76 -8.40
C GLY A 103 -2.45 -13.23 -8.49
N HIS A 104 -1.45 -13.51 -9.32
CA HIS A 104 -0.96 -14.86 -9.57
C HIS A 104 0.26 -15.19 -8.70
N HIS A 105 0.17 -16.30 -7.96
CA HIS A 105 1.24 -16.86 -7.12
C HIS A 105 1.62 -18.29 -7.55
N PRO A 106 2.81 -18.80 -7.19
CA PRO A 106 3.91 -18.12 -6.50
C PRO A 106 4.62 -17.11 -7.42
N THR A 107 5.23 -16.08 -6.83
CA THR A 107 5.99 -15.05 -7.58
C THR A 107 7.50 -15.23 -7.48
N THR A 108 7.99 -16.00 -6.51
CA THR A 108 9.41 -16.32 -6.35
C THR A 108 9.89 -17.21 -7.49
N ARG A 109 10.89 -16.72 -8.25
CA ARG A 109 11.52 -17.44 -9.38
C ARG A 109 10.52 -18.00 -10.41
N ASN A 110 9.36 -17.35 -10.57
CA ASN A 110 8.30 -17.81 -11.45
C ASN A 110 8.01 -16.78 -12.54
N ILE A 111 8.70 -16.91 -13.68
CA ILE A 111 8.55 -16.02 -14.83
C ILE A 111 7.12 -16.05 -15.41
N PRO A 112 6.45 -17.21 -15.56
CA PRO A 112 5.07 -17.23 -16.05
C PRO A 112 4.11 -16.37 -15.22
N ASN A 113 4.19 -16.46 -13.89
CA ASN A 113 3.35 -15.65 -13.01
C ASN A 113 3.79 -14.19 -12.97
N LEU A 114 5.08 -13.89 -13.13
CA LEU A 114 5.53 -12.51 -13.35
C LEU A 114 4.85 -11.91 -14.58
N LEU A 115 4.83 -12.61 -15.72
CA LEU A 115 4.17 -12.14 -16.94
C LEU A 115 2.67 -11.94 -16.74
N ARG A 116 1.99 -12.90 -16.10
CA ARG A 116 0.55 -12.78 -15.79
C ARG A 116 0.27 -11.57 -14.89
N ASN A 117 1.10 -11.34 -13.87
CA ASN A 117 1.00 -10.18 -12.99
C ASN A 117 1.34 -8.88 -13.71
N THR A 118 2.24 -8.89 -14.71
CA THR A 118 2.49 -7.73 -15.56
C THR A 118 1.27 -7.37 -16.41
N VAL A 119 0.59 -8.36 -16.99
CA VAL A 119 -0.66 -8.14 -17.74
C VAL A 119 -1.76 -7.62 -16.82
N LEU A 120 -1.89 -8.19 -15.62
CA LEU A 120 -2.81 -7.72 -14.59
C LEU A 120 -2.54 -6.26 -14.22
N ALA A 121 -1.29 -5.95 -13.87
CA ALA A 121 -0.85 -4.60 -13.52
C ALA A 121 -1.11 -3.61 -14.66
N ALA A 122 -0.76 -3.97 -15.91
CA ALA A 122 -1.02 -3.12 -17.07
C ALA A 122 -2.52 -2.82 -17.24
N ARG A 123 -3.36 -3.85 -17.09
CA ARG A 123 -4.81 -3.71 -17.21
C ARG A 123 -5.37 -2.80 -16.12
N MET A 124 -4.93 -2.94 -14.88
CA MET A 124 -5.37 -2.10 -13.76
C MET A 124 -4.86 -0.66 -13.91
N MET A 125 -3.55 -0.48 -14.13
CA MET A 125 -2.93 0.85 -14.21
C MET A 125 -3.49 1.68 -15.38
N LEU A 126 -3.69 1.06 -16.56
CA LEU A 126 -4.17 1.78 -17.75
C LEU A 126 -5.68 2.06 -17.71
N ARG A 127 -6.48 1.16 -17.14
CA ARG A 127 -7.95 1.31 -17.11
C ARG A 127 -8.44 2.10 -15.92
N GLU A 128 -7.82 1.90 -14.75
CA GLU A 128 -8.27 2.50 -13.50
C GLU A 128 -7.56 3.81 -13.19
N ARG A 129 -6.38 4.05 -13.80
CA ARG A 129 -5.55 5.26 -13.59
C ARG A 129 -5.45 5.65 -12.10
N PRO A 130 -4.85 4.77 -11.28
CA PRO A 130 -4.84 4.97 -9.84
C PRO A 130 -4.11 6.26 -9.46
N ALA A 131 -4.50 6.87 -8.35
CA ALA A 131 -3.83 8.06 -7.83
C ALA A 131 -2.43 7.75 -7.28
N ALA A 132 -2.24 6.54 -6.76
CA ALA A 132 -0.95 6.04 -6.31
C ALA A 132 -0.95 4.51 -6.21
N VAL A 133 0.25 3.93 -6.16
CA VAL A 133 0.49 2.54 -5.76
C VAL A 133 1.30 2.55 -4.47
N VAL A 134 0.83 1.82 -3.47
CA VAL A 134 1.56 1.58 -2.21
C VAL A 134 1.79 0.09 -2.05
N SER A 135 3.01 -0.30 -1.67
CA SER A 135 3.37 -1.70 -1.55
C SER A 135 4.38 -1.95 -0.45
N THR A 136 4.15 -3.01 0.34
CA THR A 136 5.14 -3.62 1.24
C THR A 136 5.98 -4.69 0.55
N GLY A 137 5.78 -4.91 -0.75
CA GLY A 137 6.61 -5.79 -1.57
C GLY A 137 6.01 -7.17 -1.90
N ALA A 138 6.88 -8.18 -1.90
CA ALA A 138 6.84 -9.39 -2.72
C ALA A 138 6.88 -9.14 -4.25
N GLY A 139 7.14 -10.19 -5.04
CA GLY A 139 7.42 -10.07 -6.48
C GLY A 139 6.28 -9.49 -7.33
N ILE A 140 5.04 -9.49 -6.82
CA ILE A 140 3.89 -8.89 -7.50
C ILE A 140 3.99 -7.36 -7.60
N ALA A 141 4.73 -6.70 -6.70
CA ALA A 141 4.86 -5.25 -6.69
C ALA A 141 5.64 -4.71 -7.90
N VAL A 142 6.66 -5.46 -8.36
CA VAL A 142 7.60 -5.02 -9.40
C VAL A 142 6.90 -4.50 -10.68
N PRO A 143 5.97 -5.23 -11.32
CA PRO A 143 5.31 -4.72 -12.52
C PRO A 143 4.50 -3.45 -12.28
N PHE A 144 3.85 -3.30 -11.12
CA PHE A 144 3.11 -2.08 -10.80
C PHE A 144 4.03 -0.87 -10.66
N PHE A 145 5.22 -1.05 -10.08
CA PHE A 145 6.19 0.03 -9.91
C PHE A 145 6.78 0.47 -11.25
N VAL A 146 7.18 -0.49 -12.09
CA VAL A 146 7.68 -0.20 -13.45
C VAL A 146 6.64 0.56 -14.27
N LEU A 147 5.39 0.09 -14.25
CA LEU A 147 4.29 0.76 -14.95
C LEU A 147 3.95 2.12 -14.34
N GLY A 148 4.00 2.25 -13.02
CA GLY A 148 3.77 3.53 -12.33
C GLY A 148 4.77 4.58 -12.79
N ARG A 149 6.06 4.22 -12.84
CA ARG A 149 7.11 5.10 -13.36
C ARG A 149 6.93 5.48 -14.83
N ALA A 150 6.45 4.55 -15.66
CA ALA A 150 6.19 4.79 -17.08
C ALA A 150 4.97 5.68 -17.32
N LEU A 151 3.95 5.57 -16.45
CA LEU A 151 2.68 6.30 -16.57
C LEU A 151 2.64 7.59 -15.75
N GLY A 152 3.70 7.92 -15.01
CA GLY A 152 3.73 9.07 -14.10
C GLY A 152 2.83 8.93 -12.88
N VAL A 153 2.44 7.70 -12.52
CA VAL A 153 1.66 7.41 -11.32
C VAL A 153 2.59 7.32 -10.11
N PRO A 154 2.32 8.05 -9.01
CA PRO A 154 3.10 7.96 -7.78
C PRO A 154 3.18 6.53 -7.21
N THR A 155 4.38 6.13 -6.80
CA THR A 155 4.69 4.79 -6.28
C THR A 155 5.40 4.91 -4.93
N VAL A 156 4.89 4.25 -3.91
CA VAL A 156 5.43 4.26 -2.55
C VAL A 156 5.79 2.83 -2.15
N PHE A 157 7.08 2.56 -2.03
CA PHE A 157 7.57 1.29 -1.50
C PHE A 157 7.76 1.43 0.01
N ILE A 158 7.27 0.46 0.78
CA ILE A 158 7.48 0.35 2.22
C ILE A 158 8.34 -0.89 2.43
N GLU A 159 9.56 -0.72 2.95
CA GLU A 159 10.39 -1.87 3.30
C GLU A 159 9.80 -2.60 4.50
N VAL A 160 9.99 -3.91 4.54
CA VAL A 160 9.43 -4.76 5.60
C VAL A 160 10.12 -4.57 6.95
N VAL A 161 9.36 -4.79 8.03
CA VAL A 161 9.83 -4.63 9.41
C VAL A 161 10.95 -5.59 9.81
N ASP A 162 10.98 -6.80 9.23
CA ASP A 162 11.88 -7.88 9.61
C ASP A 162 13.27 -7.81 8.92
N ARG A 163 13.49 -6.80 8.07
CA ARG A 163 14.72 -6.65 7.27
C ARG A 163 15.44 -5.35 7.59
N ILE A 164 16.06 -5.31 8.77
CA ILE A 164 16.72 -4.11 9.31
C ILE A 164 18.02 -3.80 8.56
N GLU A 165 18.91 -4.78 8.45
CA GLU A 165 20.28 -4.59 7.93
C GLU A 165 20.45 -4.95 6.44
N THR A 166 19.42 -5.51 5.81
CA THR A 166 19.49 -5.94 4.40
C THR A 166 18.27 -5.52 3.62
N ALA A 167 18.48 -5.00 2.40
CA ALA A 167 17.38 -4.65 1.51
C ALA A 167 16.71 -5.90 0.93
N THR A 168 15.38 -5.94 0.90
CA THR A 168 14.68 -7.03 0.21
C THR A 168 14.99 -7.01 -1.28
N LEU A 169 14.99 -8.19 -1.93
CA LEU A 169 15.15 -8.25 -3.38
C LEU A 169 14.10 -7.39 -4.09
N THR A 170 12.85 -7.45 -3.62
CA THR A 170 11.77 -6.61 -4.16
C THR A 170 12.06 -5.13 -3.94
N GLY A 171 12.49 -4.71 -2.75
CA GLY A 171 12.83 -3.32 -2.48
C GLY A 171 13.96 -2.81 -3.39
N ARG A 172 14.99 -3.63 -3.62
CA ARG A 172 16.06 -3.33 -4.60
C ARG A 172 15.53 -3.17 -6.02
N LEU A 173 14.60 -4.02 -6.45
CA LEU A 173 14.00 -3.99 -7.79
C LEU A 173 13.01 -2.82 -7.96
N CYS A 174 12.25 -2.49 -6.93
CA CYS A 174 11.25 -1.42 -6.95
C CYS A 174 11.88 -0.04 -6.77
N ARG A 175 12.99 0.09 -6.03
CA ARG A 175 13.63 1.37 -5.70
C ARG A 175 13.84 2.31 -6.89
N PRO A 176 14.38 1.88 -8.05
CA PRO A 176 14.58 2.78 -9.20
C PRO A 176 13.28 3.36 -9.79
N PHE A 177 12.15 2.72 -9.50
CA PHE A 177 10.83 3.07 -10.00
C PHE A 177 9.94 3.67 -8.90
N ALA A 178 10.41 3.71 -7.65
CA ALA A 178 9.70 4.24 -6.51
C ALA A 178 9.79 5.77 -6.49
N THR A 179 8.66 6.43 -6.30
CA THR A 179 8.60 7.89 -6.07
C THR A 179 9.06 8.21 -4.64
N ARG A 180 8.68 7.36 -3.69
CA ARG A 180 9.13 7.41 -2.30
C ARG A 180 9.43 6.00 -1.80
N VAL A 181 10.43 5.93 -0.93
CA VAL A 181 10.73 4.74 -0.14
C VAL A 181 10.51 5.09 1.31
N LEU A 182 9.68 4.30 1.97
CA LEU A 182 9.42 4.36 3.40
C LEU A 182 10.12 3.18 4.05
N VAL A 183 10.75 3.43 5.19
CA VAL A 183 11.43 2.42 6.00
C VAL A 183 10.90 2.47 7.42
N GLN A 184 11.00 1.37 8.14
CA GLN A 184 10.41 1.21 9.47
C GLN A 184 11.43 1.45 10.59
N TRP A 185 12.72 1.36 10.27
CA TRP A 185 13.84 1.54 11.19
C TRP A 185 14.82 2.61 10.66
N GLU A 186 15.54 3.27 11.57
CA GLU A 186 16.54 4.29 11.19
C GLU A 186 17.71 3.65 10.44
N GLU A 187 18.11 2.43 10.84
CA GLU A 187 19.17 1.62 10.26
C GLU A 187 18.93 1.33 8.77
N GLN A 188 17.65 1.16 8.38
CA GLN A 188 17.28 0.90 6.99
C GLN A 188 17.54 2.09 6.06
N ARG A 189 17.72 3.31 6.58
CA ARG A 189 18.07 4.49 5.75
C ARG A 189 19.41 4.32 5.05
N ALA A 190 20.34 3.58 5.65
CA ALA A 190 21.63 3.27 5.03
C ALA A 190 21.46 2.43 3.75
N LEU A 191 20.42 1.59 3.70
CA LEU A 191 20.08 0.74 2.54
C LEU A 191 19.35 1.53 1.45
N TYR A 192 18.61 2.56 1.85
CA TYR A 192 17.78 3.37 0.99
C TYR A 192 18.06 4.87 1.20
N PRO A 193 19.13 5.42 0.58
CA PRO A 193 19.39 6.86 0.65
C PRO A 193 18.17 7.67 0.19
N GLY A 194 17.73 8.61 1.03
CA GLY A 194 16.54 9.43 0.82
C GLY A 194 15.22 8.81 1.29
N ALA A 195 15.25 7.64 1.94
CA ALA A 195 14.05 7.05 2.54
C ALA A 195 13.56 7.84 3.75
N THR A 196 12.24 7.81 3.96
CA THR A 196 11.57 8.39 5.14
C THR A 196 11.29 7.29 6.15
N VAL A 197 11.68 7.50 7.41
CA VAL A 197 11.36 6.57 8.50
C VAL A 197 9.94 6.83 8.98
N VAL A 198 9.11 5.79 8.98
CA VAL A 198 7.69 5.88 9.38
C VAL A 198 7.36 5.07 10.64
N GLY A 199 8.37 4.42 11.22
CA GLY A 199 8.20 3.53 12.37
C GLY A 199 7.68 2.14 11.98
N PRO A 200 7.59 1.22 12.96
CA PRO A 200 7.18 -0.15 12.73
C PRO A 200 5.68 -0.23 12.42
N LEU A 201 5.37 -0.90 11.32
CA LEU A 201 4.05 -1.33 10.90
C LEU A 201 3.86 -2.79 11.31
N LEU A 202 3.95 -3.12 12.61
CA LEU A 202 3.50 -4.34 13.29
C LEU A 202 4.08 -4.39 14.70
#